data_AF-A0A836ZRX5-F1
#
_entry.id   AF-A0A836ZRX5-F1
#
_cell.length_a   1.000
_cell.length_b   1.000
_cell.length_c   1.000
_cell.angle_alpha   90.00
_cell.angle_beta   90.00
_cell.angle_gamma   90.00
#
_symmetry.space_group_name_H-M   'P 1'
#
loop_
_entity.id
_entity.type
_entity.pdbx_description
1 polymer ?
#
loop_
_entity_poly.entity_id
_entity_poly.type
_entity_poly.pdbx_seq_one_letter_code
_entity_poly.pdbx_strand_id
1 'polypeptide(L)'
;QYGATTHNAVQLRFAGAYQRDDTAEVDAVEVVVRGRHSEIDPGTGKSGDDTEFSVKTSASYYKLTINGATVIEIDLVNMTEIVNGVDLLAAQRRAIGA
;
A
#
# COMPACT_ATOMS: atom_id res chain seq x y z
N GLN A 1 0.58 -15.19 3.70
CA GLN A 1 1.68 -16.18 3.68
C GLN A 1 2.84 -15.61 4.51
N TYR A 2 3.29 -16.31 5.55
CA TYR A 2 4.45 -15.88 6.36
C TYR A 2 5.75 -16.41 5.76
N GLY A 3 6.85 -15.66 5.88
CA GLY A 3 8.20 -16.12 5.53
C GLY A 3 8.48 -16.25 4.02
N ALA A 4 7.72 -15.55 3.17
CA ALA A 4 7.98 -15.56 1.74
C ALA A 4 9.34 -14.91 1.39
N THR A 5 10.09 -15.55 0.48
CA THR A 5 11.46 -15.13 0.14
C THR A 5 11.51 -13.99 -0.87
N THR A 6 10.44 -13.79 -1.65
CA THR A 6 10.36 -12.69 -2.63
C THR A 6 9.77 -11.43 -2.00
N HIS A 7 10.24 -10.26 -2.44
CA HIS A 7 9.78 -8.96 -1.93
C HIS A 7 8.33 -8.62 -2.33
N ASN A 8 7.78 -9.32 -3.32
CA ASN A 8 6.51 -9.07 -3.97
C ASN A 8 5.49 -10.22 -3.76
N ALA A 9 5.74 -11.09 -2.79
CA ALA A 9 5.02 -12.36 -2.60
C ALA A 9 3.52 -12.20 -2.31
N VAL A 10 3.13 -11.12 -1.65
CA VAL A 10 1.74 -10.87 -1.24
C VAL A 10 1.29 -9.54 -1.82
N GLN A 11 0.11 -9.54 -2.44
CA GLN A 11 -0.59 -8.33 -2.84
C GLN A 11 -1.81 -8.14 -1.93
N LEU A 12 -1.91 -6.95 -1.34
CA LEU A 12 -3.06 -6.51 -0.55
C LEU A 12 -3.74 -5.33 -1.24
N ARG A 13 -5.06 -5.27 -1.12
CA ARG A 13 -5.89 -4.13 -1.56
C ARG A 13 -6.73 -3.68 -0.39
N PHE A 14 -6.60 -2.41 -0.03
CA PHE A 14 -7.47 -1.72 0.91
C PHE A 14 -8.35 -0.78 0.09
N ALA A 15 -9.67 -0.88 0.25
CA ALA A 15 -10.63 -0.05 -0.47
C ALA A 15 -11.55 0.63 0.55
N GLY A 16 -11.74 1.93 0.40
CA GLY A 16 -12.60 2.74 1.24
C GLY A 16 -13.46 3.68 0.40
N ALA A 17 -14.69 3.90 0.85
CA ALA A 17 -15.58 4.91 0.31
C ALA A 17 -15.68 6.05 1.32
N TYR A 18 -15.28 7.25 0.93
CA TYR A 18 -15.25 8.44 1.78
C TYR A 18 -16.34 9.39 1.31
N GLN A 19 -17.33 9.65 2.15
CA GLN A 19 -18.37 10.61 1.84
C GLN A 19 -17.98 12.00 2.36
N ARG A 20 -18.15 13.01 1.52
CA ARG A 20 -17.93 14.41 1.90
C ARG A 20 -19.12 14.95 2.69
N ASP A 21 -18.85 15.64 3.78
CA ASP A 21 -19.90 16.20 4.65
C ASP A 21 -20.66 17.38 4.03
N ASP A 22 -20.05 18.09 3.08
CA ASP A 22 -20.59 19.29 2.45
C ASP A 22 -21.39 19.01 1.17
N THR A 23 -20.94 18.06 0.34
CA THR A 23 -21.57 17.73 -0.96
C THR A 23 -22.31 16.39 -0.98
N ALA A 24 -22.12 15.55 0.05
CA ALA A 24 -22.55 14.16 0.08
C ALA A 24 -21.96 13.27 -1.05
N GLU A 25 -21.03 13.80 -1.84
CA GLU A 25 -20.30 13.04 -2.87
C GLU A 25 -19.42 11.98 -2.21
N VAL A 26 -19.25 10.84 -2.90
CA VAL A 26 -18.47 9.71 -2.41
C VAL A 26 -17.20 9.56 -3.25
N ASP A 27 -16.06 9.70 -2.59
CA ASP A 27 -14.75 9.46 -3.16
C ASP A 27 -14.34 7.99 -2.93
N ALA A 28 -13.97 7.30 -4.00
CA ALA A 28 -13.42 5.95 -3.93
C ALA A 28 -11.90 6.03 -3.71
N VAL A 29 -11.42 5.54 -2.57
CA VAL A 29 -9.99 5.54 -2.23
C VAL A 29 -9.50 4.10 -2.17
N GLU A 30 -8.46 3.80 -2.95
CA GLU A 30 -7.86 2.47 -2.97
C GLU A 30 -6.36 2.55 -2.73
N VAL A 31 -5.88 1.63 -1.89
CA VAL A 31 -4.46 1.43 -1.63
C VAL A 31 -4.11 0.00 -2.02
N VAL A 32 -3.20 -0.16 -2.98
CA VAL A 32 -2.62 -1.44 -3.35
C VAL A 32 -1.20 -1.51 -2.81
N VAL A 33 -0.92 -2.55 -2.04
CA VAL A 33 0.41 -2.82 -1.50
C VAL A 33 0.89 -4.16 -2.03
N ARG A 34 2.15 -4.21 -2.46
CA ARG A 34 2.85 -5.49 -2.69
C ARG A 34 4.05 -5.59 -1.79
N GLY A 35 4.21 -6.75 -1.15
CA GLY A 35 5.19 -6.92 -0.10
C GLY A 35 5.33 -8.37 0.35
N ARG A 36 5.89 -8.51 1.53
CA ARG A 36 5.91 -9.77 2.30
C ARG A 36 5.58 -9.46 3.76
N HIS A 37 4.86 -10.35 4.42
CA HIS A 37 4.59 -10.21 5.85
C HIS A 37 5.87 -10.51 6.63
N SER A 38 6.33 -9.54 7.42
CA SER A 38 7.47 -9.70 8.32
C SER A 38 7.05 -10.27 9.67
N GLU A 39 5.80 -10.05 10.07
CA GLU A 39 5.27 -10.46 11.37
C GLU A 39 3.76 -10.69 11.28
N ILE A 40 3.29 -11.74 11.96
CA ILE A 40 1.86 -12.00 12.20
C ILE A 40 1.73 -12.22 13.70
N ASP A 41 1.08 -11.28 14.38
CA ASP A 41 0.77 -11.35 15.80
C ASP A 41 -0.69 -11.77 15.97
N PRO A 42 -0.99 -12.97 16.47
CA PRO A 42 -2.36 -13.45 16.66
C PRO A 42 -3.10 -12.76 17.81
N GLY A 43 -2.44 -11.90 18.58
CA GLY A 43 -3.02 -11.26 19.76
C GLY A 43 -3.20 -12.23 20.93
N THR A 44 -4.06 -11.86 21.88
CA THR A 44 -4.40 -12.70 23.04
C THR A 44 -5.87 -13.06 23.00
N GLY A 45 -6.16 -14.36 22.83
CA GLY A 45 -7.53 -14.86 22.84
C GLY A 45 -8.09 -14.99 24.26
N LYS A 46 -9.24 -14.36 24.52
CA LYS A 46 -10.04 -14.54 25.75
C LYS A 46 -11.47 -14.88 25.37
N SER A 47 -12.10 -15.75 26.16
CA SER A 47 -13.48 -16.17 25.90
C SER A 47 -14.43 -14.98 26.01
N GLY A 48 -15.16 -14.67 24.94
CA GLY A 48 -16.11 -13.57 24.89
C GLY A 48 -15.55 -12.23 24.39
N ASP A 49 -14.24 -12.15 24.15
CA ASP A 49 -13.59 -10.95 23.60
C ASP A 49 -13.38 -11.12 22.08
N ASP A 50 -13.55 -10.01 21.34
CA ASP A 50 -13.09 -9.94 19.95
C ASP A 50 -11.55 -9.92 19.93
N THR A 51 -10.94 -10.94 19.34
CA THR A 51 -9.49 -11.02 19.23
C THR A 51 -9.01 -10.25 18.02
N GLU A 52 -8.31 -9.14 18.27
CA GLU A 52 -7.58 -8.42 17.24
C GLU A 52 -6.25 -9.10 16.95
N PHE A 53 -5.92 -9.27 15.66
CA PHE A 53 -4.60 -9.73 15.22
C PHE A 53 -3.97 -8.67 14.33
N SER A 54 -2.64 -8.57 14.37
CA SER A 54 -1.91 -7.60 13.56
C SER A 54 -0.96 -8.30 12.58
N VAL A 55 -0.81 -7.70 11.40
CA VAL A 55 0.11 -8.17 10.37
C VAL A 55 0.98 -7.01 9.92
N LYS A 56 2.30 -7.14 10.11
CA LYS A 56 3.26 -6.17 9.59
C LYS A 56 3.75 -6.64 8.23
N THR A 57 3.69 -5.76 7.24
CA THR A 57 4.10 -6.05 5.86
C THR A 57 5.24 -5.12 5.47
N SER A 58 6.37 -5.68 5.05
CA SER A 58 7.42 -4.93 4.36
C SER A 58 7.00 -4.75 2.91
N ALA A 59 6.59 -3.54 2.55
CA ALA A 59 6.15 -3.19 1.21
C ALA A 59 7.35 -2.91 0.28
N SER A 60 7.27 -3.42 -0.94
CA SER A 60 8.17 -3.07 -2.06
C SER A 60 7.47 -2.26 -3.14
N TYR A 61 6.14 -2.28 -3.14
CA TYR A 61 5.28 -1.48 -4.00
C TYR A 61 4.12 -0.92 -3.19
N TYR A 62 3.78 0.34 -3.45
CA TYR A 62 2.64 1.04 -2.89
C TYR A 62 1.97 1.89 -3.97
N LYS A 63 0.65 1.81 -4.09
CA LYS A 63 -0.13 2.67 -4.96
C LYS A 63 -1.39 3.15 -4.27
N LEU A 64 -1.58 4.47 -4.24
CA LEU A 64 -2.79 5.15 -3.80
C LEU A 64 -3.51 5.70 -5.02
N THR A 65 -4.78 5.34 -5.17
CA THR A 65 -5.67 5.95 -6.16
C THR A 65 -6.90 6.54 -5.50
N ILE A 66 -7.32 7.72 -5.96
CA ILE A 66 -8.57 8.38 -5.56
C ILE A 66 -9.40 8.57 -6.81
N ASN A 67 -10.64 8.05 -6.83
CA ASN A 67 -11.53 8.06 -7.99
C ASN A 67 -10.87 7.53 -9.28
N GLY A 68 -10.02 6.50 -9.13
CA GLY A 68 -9.25 5.91 -10.22
C GLY A 68 -8.02 6.70 -10.68
N ALA A 69 -7.82 7.93 -10.20
CA ALA A 69 -6.62 8.72 -10.48
C ALA A 69 -5.48 8.30 -9.53
N THR A 70 -4.28 8.07 -10.06
CA THR A 70 -3.11 7.74 -9.23
C THR A 70 -2.60 9.00 -8.53
N VAL A 71 -2.63 9.00 -7.21
CA VAL A 71 -2.17 10.11 -6.37
C VAL A 71 -0.74 9.86 -5.93
N ILE A 72 -0.42 8.64 -5.51
CA ILE A 72 0.93 8.22 -5.12
C ILE A 72 1.21 6.85 -5.71
N GLU A 73 2.38 6.66 -6.29
CA GLU A 73 2.89 5.35 -6.67
C GLU A 73 4.37 5.25 -6.34
N ILE A 74 4.73 4.26 -5.53
CA ILE A 74 6.11 3.99 -5.10
C ILE A 74 6.44 2.55 -5.53
N ASP A 75 7.46 2.41 -6.36
CA ASP A 75 8.05 1.15 -6.75
C ASP A 75 9.55 1.20 -6.46
N LEU A 76 9.94 0.53 -5.38
CA LEU A 76 11.34 0.54 -4.93
C LEU A 76 12.26 -0.24 -5.85
N VAL A 77 11.76 -1.25 -6.57
CA VAL A 77 12.58 -2.06 -7.48
C VAL A 77 12.87 -1.32 -8.76
N ASN A 78 11.86 -0.62 -9.28
CA ASN A 78 12.00 0.19 -10.50
C ASN A 78 12.50 1.62 -10.22
N MET A 79 12.77 1.97 -8.95
CA MET A 79 13.11 3.33 -8.52
C MET A 79 12.13 4.38 -9.06
N THR A 80 10.82 4.09 -8.95
CA THR A 80 9.76 5.01 -9.35
C THR A 80 9.12 5.59 -8.11
N GLU A 81 9.00 6.91 -8.05
CA GLU A 81 8.23 7.60 -7.02
C GLU A 81 7.39 8.69 -7.68
N ILE A 82 6.13 8.37 -7.98
CA ILE A 82 5.20 9.30 -8.61
C ILE A 82 4.32 9.91 -7.52
N VAL A 83 4.28 11.23 -7.45
CA VAL A 83 3.37 11.99 -6.59
C VAL A 83 2.60 12.98 -7.44
N ASN A 84 1.28 12.87 -7.45
CA ASN A 84 0.37 13.68 -8.27
C ASN A 84 0.78 13.73 -9.76
N GLY A 85 1.25 12.60 -10.30
CA GLY A 85 1.67 12.47 -11.70
C GLY A 85 3.12 12.91 -12.00
N VAL A 86 3.87 13.40 -11.02
CA VAL A 86 5.28 13.78 -11.18
C VAL A 86 6.20 12.70 -10.62
N ASP A 87 7.10 12.18 -11.44
CA ASP A 87 8.13 11.21 -11.02
C ASP A 87 9.34 11.91 -10.39
N LEU A 88 9.49 11.76 -9.08
CA LEU A 88 10.52 12.38 -8.25
C LEU A 88 11.89 11.70 -8.38
N LEU A 89 11.94 10.47 -8.92
CA LEU A 89 13.18 9.70 -9.09
C LEU A 89 13.66 9.66 -10.56
N ALA A 90 12.96 10.31 -11.48
CA ALA A 90 13.31 10.36 -12.91
C ALA A 90 14.75 10.83 -13.15
N ALA A 91 15.16 11.92 -12.48
CA ALA A 91 16.48 12.50 -12.66
C ALA A 91 17.60 11.60 -12.11
N GLN A 92 17.35 10.96 -10.97
CA GLN A 92 18.25 10.02 -10.31
C GLN A 92 18.44 8.78 -11.17
N ARG A 93 17.35 8.20 -11.71
CA ARG A 93 17.42 7.08 -12.66
C ARG A 93 18.25 7.42 -13.88
N ARG A 94 18.02 8.59 -14.49
CA ARG A 94 18.82 9.08 -15.61
C ARG A 94 20.30 9.23 -15.24
N ALA A 95 20.61 9.75 -14.05
CA ALA A 95 21.99 9.97 -13.62
C ALA A 95 22.78 8.67 -13.41
N ILE A 96 22.11 7.59 -12.99
CA ILE A 96 22.75 6.27 -12.79
C ILE A 96 22.64 5.34 -14.01
N GLY A 97 21.99 5.79 -15.09
CA GLY A 97 21.82 4.99 -16.32
C GLY A 97 20.80 3.87 -16.22
N ALA A 98 19.81 4.02 -15.33
CA ALA A 98 18.68 3.09 -15.15
C ALA A 98 17.49 3.43 -16.07
#